data_AF-A0A7Y3EUP3-F1
#
_entry.id   AF-A0A7Y3EUP3-F1
#
_cell.length_a   1.000
_cell.length_b   1.000
_cell.length_c   1.000
_cell.angle_alpha   90.00
_cell.angle_beta   90.00
_cell.angle_gamma   90.00
#
_symmetry.space_group_name_H-M   'P 1'
#
loop_
_entity.id
_entity.type
_entity.pdbx_description
1 polymer ?
#
loop_
_entity_poly.entity_id
_entity_poly.type
_entity_poly.pdbx_seq_one_letter_code
_entity_poly.pdbx_strand_id
1 'polypeptide(L)'
;ESLHEVPLIANLIARKKLYEMNVVISDTAEYGCYLFANDAVPLLADFMNTIDVDVIGNGLDLKDNNVDNLDLIDINEAIRYTDVEAIGAELRSYMGAMKALF
;
A
#
# COMPACT_ATOMS: atom_id res chain seq x y z
N GLU A 1 4.42 -7.40 11.38
CA GLU A 1 5.20 -7.72 10.17
C GLU A 1 4.40 -7.52 8.88
N SER A 2 3.89 -6.31 8.65
CA SER A 2 3.27 -5.98 7.35
C SER A 2 3.60 -4.54 7.00
N LEU A 3 2.87 -3.57 7.57
CA LEU A 3 3.04 -2.15 7.28
C LEU A 3 4.47 -1.64 7.52
N HIS A 4 5.18 -2.21 8.48
CA HIS A 4 6.58 -1.85 8.80
C HIS A 4 7.57 -2.22 7.68
N GLU A 5 7.36 -3.33 6.98
CA GLU A 5 8.29 -3.86 5.98
C GLU A 5 7.98 -3.35 4.56
N VAL A 6 6.74 -2.93 4.30
CA VAL A 6 6.30 -2.42 3.00
C VAL A 6 7.23 -1.33 2.43
N PRO A 7 7.69 -0.32 3.19
CA PRO A 7 8.62 0.69 2.66
C PRO A 7 9.93 0.09 2.15
N LEU A 8 10.46 -0.95 2.82
CA LEU A 8 11.70 -1.59 2.40
C LEU A 8 11.52 -2.33 1.07
N ILE A 9 10.46 -3.13 0.93
CA ILE A 9 10.16 -3.85 -0.31
C ILE A 9 9.88 -2.89 -1.47
N ALA A 10 9.13 -1.80 -1.20
CA ALA A 10 8.89 -0.75 -2.18
C ALA A 10 10.19 -0.11 -2.69
N ASN A 11 11.17 0.11 -1.79
CA ASN A 11 12.49 0.63 -2.17
C ASN A 11 13.28 -0.34 -3.07
N LEU A 12 13.17 -1.66 -2.85
CA LEU A 12 13.78 -2.65 -3.75
C LEU A 12 13.18 -2.53 -5.16
N ILE A 13 11.85 -2.49 -5.26
CA ILE A 13 11.15 -2.34 -6.54
C ILE A 13 11.52 -1.00 -7.22
N ALA A 14 11.59 0.10 -6.46
CA ALA A 14 12.00 1.40 -7.00
C ALA A 14 13.43 1.36 -7.58
N ARG A 15 14.34 0.59 -6.96
CA ARG A 15 15.74 0.50 -7.39
C ARG A 15 15.93 -0.27 -8.69
N LYS A 16 15.34 -1.47 -8.83
CA LYS A 16 15.52 -2.30 -10.05
C LYS A 16 14.32 -3.19 -10.37
N LYS A 17 13.11 -2.66 -10.19
CA LYS A 17 11.82 -3.34 -10.45
C LYS A 17 11.73 -4.66 -9.66
N LEU A 18 10.90 -5.57 -10.14
CA LEU A 18 10.69 -6.89 -9.54
C LEU A 18 11.97 -7.74 -9.45
N TYR A 19 12.96 -7.50 -10.32
CA TYR A 19 14.23 -8.22 -10.27
C TYR A 19 14.98 -7.97 -8.95
N GLU A 20 15.07 -6.71 -8.50
CA GLU A 20 15.72 -6.41 -7.22
C GLU A 20 14.99 -7.08 -6.06
N MET A 21 13.67 -6.99 -6.06
CA MET A 21 12.84 -7.58 -5.01
C MET A 21 13.09 -9.09 -4.93
N ASN A 22 12.95 -9.80 -6.05
CA ASN A 22 13.05 -11.26 -6.07
C ASN A 22 14.45 -11.77 -5.72
N VAL A 23 15.52 -11.03 -6.03
CA VAL A 23 16.89 -11.41 -5.67
C VAL A 23 17.21 -11.18 -4.19
N VAL A 24 16.55 -10.22 -3.55
CA VAL A 24 16.87 -9.82 -2.16
C VAL A 24 16.03 -10.60 -1.14
N ILE A 25 14.80 -10.99 -1.47
CA ILE A 25 13.96 -11.81 -0.58
C ILE A 25 14.41 -13.27 -0.57
N SER A 26 14.01 -14.03 0.46
CA SER A 26 14.30 -15.47 0.53
C SER A 26 13.54 -16.27 -0.53
N ASP A 27 14.08 -17.44 -0.92
CA ASP A 27 13.39 -18.39 -1.83
C ASP A 27 11.98 -18.76 -1.37
N THR A 28 11.76 -18.83 -0.04
CA THR A 28 10.42 -19.10 0.53
C THR A 28 9.46 -17.93 0.27
N ALA A 29 9.94 -16.69 0.40
CA ALA A 29 9.16 -15.49 0.12
C ALA A 29 8.91 -15.32 -1.37
N GLU A 30 9.89 -15.61 -2.22
CA GLU A 30 9.73 -15.58 -3.67
C GLU A 30 8.70 -16.62 -4.13
N TYR A 31 8.81 -17.87 -3.65
CA TYR A 31 7.85 -18.92 -3.97
C TYR A 31 6.42 -18.56 -3.54
N GLY A 32 6.26 -18.04 -2.32
CA GLY A 32 4.96 -17.56 -1.84
C GLY A 32 4.40 -16.41 -2.68
N CYS A 33 5.25 -15.48 -3.12
CA CYS A 33 4.85 -14.38 -4.00
C CYS A 33 4.31 -14.89 -5.34
N TYR A 34 4.92 -15.92 -5.93
CA TYR A 34 4.42 -16.51 -7.17
C TYR A 34 3.08 -17.22 -6.99
N LEU A 35 2.91 -18.00 -5.92
CA LEU A 35 1.63 -18.65 -5.63
C LEU A 35 0.51 -17.63 -5.46
N PHE A 36 0.76 -16.57 -4.69
CA PHE A 36 -0.23 -15.51 -4.51
C PHE A 36 -0.54 -14.78 -5.82
N ALA A 37 0.48 -14.37 -6.58
CA ALA A 37 0.29 -13.63 -7.82
C ALA A 37 -0.47 -14.45 -8.88
N ASN A 38 -0.22 -15.76 -8.96
CA ASN A 38 -0.92 -16.66 -9.87
C ASN A 38 -2.44 -16.69 -9.64
N ASP A 39 -2.88 -16.54 -8.38
CA ASP A 39 -4.30 -16.57 -8.03
C ASP A 39 -4.91 -15.16 -7.96
N ALA A 40 -4.16 -14.18 -7.44
CA ALA A 40 -4.63 -12.81 -7.26
C ALA A 40 -4.81 -12.05 -8.59
N VAL A 41 -3.93 -12.28 -9.58
CA VAL A 41 -4.02 -11.58 -10.87
C VAL A 41 -5.31 -11.96 -11.63
N PRO A 42 -5.65 -13.25 -11.80
CA PRO A 42 -6.94 -13.63 -12.39
C PRO A 42 -8.13 -13.16 -11.57
N LEU A 43 -8.06 -13.24 -10.24
CA LEU A 43 -9.14 -12.82 -9.35
C LEU A 43 -9.51 -11.34 -9.53
N LEU A 44 -8.52 -10.48 -9.75
CA LEU A 44 -8.73 -9.04 -9.90
C LEU A 44 -8.92 -8.60 -11.36
N ALA A 45 -8.84 -9.50 -12.35
CA ALA A 45 -8.86 -9.15 -13.76
C ALA A 45 -10.16 -8.41 -14.15
N ASP A 46 -11.32 -8.96 -13.80
CA ASP A 46 -12.62 -8.35 -14.12
C ASP A 46 -12.83 -7.03 -13.38
N PHE A 47 -12.39 -6.94 -12.12
CA PHE A 47 -12.42 -5.70 -11.36
C PHE A 47 -11.59 -4.61 -12.04
N MET A 48 -10.35 -4.92 -12.44
CA MET A 48 -9.47 -3.96 -13.11
C MET A 48 -10.00 -3.49 -14.46
N ASN A 49 -10.78 -4.32 -15.17
CA ASN A 49 -11.45 -3.90 -16.41
C ASN A 49 -12.56 -2.84 -16.20
N THR A 50 -13.03 -2.65 -14.97
CA THR A 50 -14.05 -1.63 -14.64
C THR A 50 -13.46 -0.31 -14.17
N ILE A 51 -12.15 -0.27 -13.92
CA ILE A 51 -11.46 0.93 -13.41
C ILE A 51 -11.07 1.84 -14.58
N ASP A 52 -11.41 3.11 -14.48
CA ASP A 52 -11.08 4.14 -15.47
C ASP A 52 -9.77 4.87 -15.11
N VAL A 53 -9.20 5.57 -16.10
CA VAL A 53 -7.88 6.22 -16.04
C VAL A 53 -7.85 7.46 -15.14
N ASP A 54 -9.01 7.98 -14.75
CA ASP A 54 -9.14 9.05 -13.77
C ASP A 54 -8.84 8.56 -12.34
N VAL A 55 -9.11 7.28 -12.05
CA VAL A 55 -8.74 6.61 -10.80
C VAL A 55 -7.24 6.28 -10.77
N ILE A 56 -6.67 5.84 -11.90
CA ILE A 56 -5.24 5.50 -12.02
C ILE A 56 -4.66 6.08 -13.31
N GLY A 57 -3.75 7.05 -13.18
CA GLY A 57 -2.93 7.55 -14.29
C GLY A 57 -3.13 9.04 -14.57
N ASN A 58 -4.31 9.43 -15.05
CA ASN A 58 -4.58 10.82 -15.46
C ASN A 58 -4.92 11.75 -14.28
N GLY A 59 -5.41 11.18 -13.17
CA GLY A 59 -5.89 11.93 -12.03
C GLY A 59 -7.28 12.52 -12.24
N LEU A 60 -7.80 13.17 -11.19
CA LEU A 60 -9.17 13.69 -11.16
C LEU A 60 -9.25 15.11 -11.75
N ASP A 61 -10.13 15.33 -12.73
CA ASP A 61 -10.40 16.67 -13.28
C ASP A 61 -11.41 17.44 -12.40
N LEU A 62 -10.93 17.89 -11.24
CA LEU A 62 -11.74 18.58 -10.24
C LEU A 62 -11.58 20.10 -10.33
N LYS A 63 -12.71 20.82 -10.24
CA LYS A 63 -12.73 22.29 -10.15
C LYS A 63 -12.44 22.81 -8.76
N ASP A 64 -12.81 22.04 -7.74
CA ASP A 64 -12.54 22.30 -6.34
C ASP A 64 -12.45 20.97 -5.56
N ASN A 65 -12.01 21.05 -4.29
CA ASN A 65 -11.88 19.90 -3.40
C ASN A 65 -12.98 19.89 -2.33
N ASN A 66 -14.15 20.47 -2.60
CA ASN A 66 -15.23 20.47 -1.63
C ASN A 66 -15.79 19.06 -1.47
N VAL A 67 -15.93 18.64 -0.23
CA VAL A 67 -16.51 17.35 0.17
C VAL A 67 -17.49 17.59 1.31
N ASP A 68 -18.41 16.66 1.52
CA ASP A 68 -19.30 16.72 2.67
C ASP A 68 -18.49 16.56 3.97
N ASN A 69 -18.77 17.43 4.95
CA ASN A 69 -18.01 17.46 6.20
C ASN A 69 -18.29 16.23 7.08
N LEU A 70 -19.52 15.70 7.06
CA LEU A 70 -19.86 14.51 7.84
C LEU A 70 -19.19 13.30 7.23
N ASP A 71 -19.29 13.13 5.90
CA ASP A 71 -18.62 12.04 5.19
C ASP A 71 -17.10 12.08 5.41
N LEU A 72 -16.50 13.28 5.38
CA LEU A 72 -15.07 13.44 5.64
C LEU A 72 -14.69 13.04 7.07
N ILE A 73 -15.50 13.39 8.07
CA ILE A 73 -15.25 12.98 9.46
C ILE A 73 -15.38 11.46 9.57
N ASP A 74 -16.46 10.89 9.06
CA ASP A 74 -16.75 9.46 9.15
C ASP A 74 -15.65 8.61 8.51
N ILE A 75 -15.17 9.00 7.32
CA ILE A 75 -14.07 8.31 6.63
C ILE A 75 -12.76 8.43 7.42
N ASN A 76 -12.45 9.61 7.96
CA ASN A 76 -11.21 9.81 8.73
C ASN A 76 -11.21 9.00 10.03
N GLU A 77 -12.35 8.90 10.71
CA GLU A 77 -12.49 8.06 11.90
C GLU A 77 -12.35 6.57 11.53
N ALA A 78 -13.01 6.14 10.46
CA ALA A 78 -12.95 4.77 9.97
C ALA A 78 -11.53 4.33 9.60
N ILE A 79 -10.67 5.23 9.11
CA ILE A 79 -9.27 4.95 8.82
C ILE A 79 -8.42 4.96 10.09
N ARG A 80 -8.52 6.01 10.90
CA ARG A 80 -7.62 6.27 12.03
C ARG A 80 -7.78 5.27 13.17
N TYR A 81 -9.00 4.79 13.39
CA TYR A 81 -9.31 3.91 14.52
C TYR A 81 -9.32 2.43 14.15
N THR A 82 -8.69 2.07 13.03
CA THR A 82 -8.39 0.66 12.73
C THR A 82 -7.31 0.11 13.65
N ASP A 83 -7.35 -1.19 13.92
CA ASP A 83 -6.37 -1.87 14.79
C ASP A 83 -4.93 -1.70 14.28
N VAL A 84 -4.75 -1.71 12.95
CA VAL A 84 -3.43 -1.53 12.33
C VAL A 84 -2.84 -0.15 12.59
N GLU A 85 -3.67 0.90 12.60
CA GLU A 85 -3.22 2.26 12.90
C GLU A 85 -2.99 2.46 14.40
N ALA A 86 -3.87 1.92 15.26
CA ALA A 86 -3.72 2.01 16.71
C ALA A 86 -2.42 1.34 17.19
N ILE A 87 -2.20 0.08 16.81
CA ILE A 87 -0.99 -0.68 17.15
C ILE A 87 0.23 -0.05 16.47
N GLY A 88 0.10 0.35 15.21
CA GLY A 88 1.18 0.99 14.45
C GLY A 88 1.66 2.28 15.10
N ALA A 89 0.76 3.12 15.59
CA ALA A 89 1.09 4.36 16.28
C ALA A 89 1.85 4.11 17.59
N GLU A 90 1.40 3.14 18.39
CA GLU A 90 2.06 2.75 19.63
C GLU A 90 3.48 2.24 19.36
N LEU A 91 3.64 1.29 18.43
CA LEU A 91 4.95 0.72 18.08
C LEU A 91 5.91 1.79 17.54
N ARG A 92 5.44 2.67 16.65
CA ARG A 92 6.26 3.77 16.11
C ARG A 92 6.67 4.77 17.19
N SER A 93 5.86 4.99 18.23
CA SER A 93 6.20 5.89 19.33
C SER A 93 7.40 5.41 20.15
N TYR A 94 7.60 4.08 20.22
CA TYR A 94 8.75 3.47 20.90
C TYR A 94 10.03 3.47 20.05
N MET A 95 9.91 3.70 18.74
CA MET A 95 11.05 3.79 17.83
C MET A 95 11.70 5.19 17.93
N GLY A 96 12.63 5.37 18.85
CA GLY A 96 13.30 6.66 19.12
C GLY A 96 14.09 7.29 17.96
N ALA A 97 14.22 6.61 16.81
CA ALA A 97 14.84 7.11 15.60
C ALA A 97 14.23 6.46 14.36
N MET A 98 12.97 6.77 14.05
CA MET A 98 12.49 6.61 12.67
C MET A 98 13.34 7.52 11.77
N LYS A 99 14.38 6.95 11.17
CA LYS A 99 15.24 7.64 10.22
C LYS A 99 14.42 7.86 8.96
N ALA A 100 14.41 9.08 8.44
CA ALA A 100 13.83 9.33 7.13
C ALA A 100 14.47 8.38 6.11
N LEU A 101 13.65 7.56 5.45
CA LEU A 101 14.07 6.76 4.31
C LEU A 101 14.20 7.73 3.13
N PHE A 102 15.42 7.87 2.60
CA PHE A 102 15.69 8.55 1.33
C PHE A 102 15.66 7.54 0.20
#